data_AF-A0A1H8HIA8-F1
#
_entry.id   AF-A0A1H8HIA8-F1
#
_cell.length_a   1.000
_cell.length_b   1.000
_cell.length_c   1.000
_cell.angle_alpha   90.00
_cell.angle_beta   90.00
_cell.angle_gamma   90.00
#
_symmetry.space_group_name_H-M   'P 1'
#
loop_
_entity.id
_entity.type
_entity.pdbx_description
1 polymer ?
#
loop_
_entity_poly.entity_id
_entity_poly.type
_entity_poly.pdbx_seq_one_letter_code
_entity_poly.pdbx_strand_id
1 'polypeptide(L)'
;MYGDMSAVRIDASYLRARAEAMRSRALQLTAQAEAMSWNSAAAQVFRTQITLTADDIGRTAATLDAAADALGTHARAVDDVKALIVQAQAWAAERLDEARSIASNAVKVIQDVAENAVTSFMTVVNSAVDVVTKTVQVSVYKLANIDIAESVVTHAQDVMRTIPSPPSTGSKDWLDVEYLLKTALRP
;
A
#
# COMPACT_ATOMS: atom_id res chain seq x y z
N MET A 1 7.53 2.58 -12.41
CA MET A 1 7.75 2.05 -11.05
C MET A 1 8.06 3.23 -10.14
N TYR A 2 7.44 3.34 -8.95
CA TYR A 2 7.77 4.41 -8.01
C TYR A 2 9.26 4.33 -7.66
N GLY A 3 10.03 5.36 -8.02
CA GLY A 3 11.50 5.36 -7.94
C GLY A 3 12.02 5.04 -6.54
N ASP A 4 13.25 4.55 -6.46
CA ASP A 4 13.93 4.37 -5.17
C ASP A 4 14.08 5.72 -4.46
N MET A 5 13.62 5.81 -3.21
CA MET A 5 13.69 7.02 -2.40
C MET A 5 15.02 7.16 -1.66
N SER A 6 15.97 6.24 -1.87
CA SER A 6 17.34 6.35 -1.34
C SER A 6 17.99 7.68 -1.74
N ALA A 7 17.91 8.07 -3.01
CA ALA A 7 18.43 9.34 -3.52
C ALA A 7 17.81 10.55 -2.79
N VAL A 8 16.49 10.58 -2.61
CA VAL A 8 15.79 11.65 -1.90
C VAL A 8 16.21 11.74 -0.43
N ARG A 9 16.44 10.59 0.23
CA ARG A 9 16.94 10.55 1.61
C ARG A 9 18.39 11.02 1.72
N ILE A 10 19.22 10.70 0.72
CA ILE A 10 20.59 11.21 0.60
C ILE A 10 20.56 12.73 0.46
N ASP A 11 19.72 13.27 -0.43
CA ASP A 11 19.56 14.72 -0.63
C ASP A 11 19.10 15.42 0.66
N ALA A 12 18.10 14.88 1.36
CA ALA A 12 17.66 15.41 2.64
C ALA A 12 18.78 15.43 3.70
N SER A 13 19.61 14.39 3.73
CA SER A 13 20.75 14.30 4.65
C SER A 13 21.84 15.32 4.29
N TYR A 14 22.10 15.49 3.01
CA TYR A 14 23.02 16.50 2.48
C TYR A 14 22.58 17.92 2.84
N LEU A 15 21.29 18.24 2.72
CA LEU A 15 20.74 19.55 3.08
C LEU A 15 20.92 19.85 4.57
N ARG A 16 20.66 18.88 5.47
CA ARG A 16 20.88 19.04 6.92
C ARG A 16 22.35 19.27 7.25
N ALA A 17 23.25 18.50 6.63
CA ALA A 17 24.69 18.68 6.82
C ALA A 17 25.15 20.08 6.37
N ARG A 18 24.58 20.59 5.27
CA ARG A 18 24.86 21.93 4.77
C ARG A 18 24.31 23.03 5.70
N ALA A 19 23.09 22.86 6.22
CA ALA A 19 22.50 23.76 7.21
C ALA A 19 23.35 23.85 8.48
N GLU A 20 23.82 22.71 8.98
CA GLU A 20 24.70 22.65 10.15
C GLU A 20 26.06 23.34 9.91
N ALA A 21 26.68 23.08 8.76
CA ALA A 21 27.92 23.76 8.37
C ALA A 21 27.73 25.29 8.27
N MET A 22 26.57 25.75 7.80
CA MET A 22 26.23 27.17 7.74
C MET A 22 26.08 27.79 9.13
N ARG A 23 25.40 27.12 10.07
CA ARG A 23 25.28 27.57 11.46
C ARG A 23 26.64 27.65 12.15
N SER A 24 27.45 26.61 12.01
CA SER A 24 28.81 26.58 12.55
C SER A 24 29.65 27.74 12.03
N ARG A 25 29.56 28.05 10.72
CA ARG A 25 30.24 29.20 10.12
C ARG A 25 29.72 30.54 10.65
N ALA A 26 28.41 30.70 10.82
CA ALA A 26 27.83 31.90 11.40
C ALA A 26 28.34 32.15 12.84
N LEU A 27 28.35 31.11 13.67
CA LEU A 27 28.89 31.17 15.03
C LEU A 27 30.37 31.54 15.05
N GLN A 28 31.17 30.94 14.15
CA GLN A 28 32.60 31.27 14.03
C GLN A 28 32.83 32.72 13.61
N LEU A 29 32.04 33.24 12.66
CA LEU A 29 32.14 34.64 12.21
C LEU A 29 31.85 35.61 13.37
N THR A 30 30.79 35.37 14.12
CA THR A 30 30.43 36.18 15.29
C THR A 30 31.52 36.14 16.36
N ALA A 31 32.00 34.94 16.72
CA ALA A 31 33.06 34.77 17.71
C ALA A 31 34.37 35.46 17.30
N GLN A 32 34.74 35.40 16.02
CA GLN A 32 35.92 36.10 15.49
C GLN A 32 35.76 37.62 15.57
N ALA A 33 34.58 38.16 15.26
CA ALA A 33 34.32 39.60 15.33
C ALA A 33 34.30 40.12 16.79
N GLU A 34 33.84 39.31 17.74
CA GLU A 34 33.86 39.61 19.18
C GLU A 34 35.27 39.54 19.78
N ALA A 35 36.10 38.59 19.34
CA ALA A 35 37.47 38.44 19.83
C ALA A 35 38.42 39.55 19.36
N MET A 36 38.01 40.40 18.41
CA MET A 36 38.83 41.50 17.94
C MET A 36 39.03 42.55 19.05
N SER A 37 40.29 42.83 19.38
CA SER A 37 40.69 43.89 20.33
C SER A 37 40.48 45.33 19.80
N TRP A 38 39.92 45.48 18.60
CA TRP A 38 39.65 46.77 17.97
C TRP A 38 38.40 47.42 18.58
N ASN A 39 38.64 48.52 19.31
CA ASN A 39 37.62 49.28 20.03
C ASN A 39 37.49 50.68 19.42
N SER A 40 36.63 50.81 18.40
CA SER A 40 36.29 52.08 17.74
C SER A 40 34.84 52.06 17.25
N ALA A 41 34.30 53.21 16.83
CA ALA A 41 32.99 53.28 16.18
C ALA A 41 32.93 52.43 14.90
N ALA A 42 34.01 52.40 14.11
CA ALA A 42 34.09 51.54 12.93
C ALA A 42 34.06 50.04 13.30
N ALA A 43 34.68 49.66 14.43
CA ALA A 43 34.62 48.29 14.93
C ALA A 43 33.20 47.88 15.36
N GLN A 44 32.44 48.81 15.94
CA GLN A 44 31.04 48.56 16.29
C GLN A 44 30.18 48.33 15.04
N VAL A 45 30.32 49.18 14.02
CA VAL A 45 29.62 49.01 12.73
C VAL A 45 29.98 47.66 12.09
N PHE A 46 31.26 47.28 12.11
CA PHE A 46 31.71 45.99 11.60
C PHE A 46 31.05 44.82 12.35
N ARG A 47 31.03 44.84 13.68
CA ARG A 47 30.35 43.81 14.49
C ARG A 47 28.86 43.73 14.18
N THR A 48 28.17 44.86 14.06
CA THR A 48 26.77 44.90 13.64
C THR A 48 26.56 44.24 12.28
N GLN A 49 27.42 44.52 11.29
CA GLN A 49 27.33 43.90 9.98
C GLN A 49 27.56 42.39 10.01
N ILE A 50 28.49 41.92 10.85
CA ILE A 50 28.73 40.48 11.05
C ILE A 50 27.51 39.82 11.69
N THR A 51 26.88 40.43 12.69
CA THR A 51 25.63 39.92 13.29
C THR A 51 24.53 39.80 12.25
N LEU A 52 24.29 40.85 11.45
CA LEU A 52 23.28 40.80 10.38
C LEU A 52 23.58 39.69 9.34
N THR A 53 24.85 39.50 9.02
CA THR A 53 25.30 38.44 8.10
C THR A 53 25.09 37.05 8.71
N ALA A 54 25.42 36.87 9.99
CA ALA A 54 25.20 35.63 10.73
C ALA A 54 23.70 35.29 10.81
N ASP A 55 22.85 36.29 11.04
CA ASP A 55 21.39 36.13 11.05
C ASP A 55 20.85 35.69 9.68
N ASP A 56 21.37 36.25 8.58
CA ASP A 56 20.99 35.85 7.22
C ASP A 56 21.42 34.41 6.89
N ILE A 57 22.64 34.03 7.30
CA ILE A 57 23.10 32.64 7.22
C ILE A 57 22.20 31.72 8.04
N GLY A 58 21.80 32.14 9.25
CA GLY A 58 20.89 31.40 10.12
C GLY A 58 19.52 31.17 9.48
N ARG A 59 18.94 32.22 8.88
CA ARG A 59 17.68 32.11 8.12
C ARG A 59 17.81 31.15 6.94
N THR A 60 18.92 31.20 6.21
CA THR A 60 19.18 30.28 5.09
C THR A 60 19.39 28.84 5.55
N ALA A 61 20.06 28.61 6.68
CA ALA A 61 20.18 27.28 7.27
C ALA A 61 18.80 26.72 7.66
N ALA A 62 17.90 27.56 8.19
CA ALA A 62 16.53 27.14 8.51
C ALA A 62 15.70 26.75 7.27
N THR A 63 15.89 27.43 6.13
CA THR A 63 15.20 27.03 4.88
C THR A 63 15.71 25.70 4.33
N LEU A 64 17.01 25.41 4.49
CA LEU A 64 17.59 24.11 4.13
C LEU A 64 17.02 22.97 4.98
N ASP A 65 16.86 23.17 6.28
CA ASP A 65 16.25 22.16 7.16
C ASP A 65 14.78 21.91 6.81
N ALA A 66 14.01 22.98 6.56
CA ALA A 66 12.62 22.85 6.12
C ALA A 66 12.51 22.05 4.81
N ALA A 67 13.42 22.28 3.86
CA ALA A 67 13.50 21.50 2.63
C ALA A 67 13.86 20.03 2.90
N ALA A 68 14.83 19.76 3.79
CA ALA A 68 15.19 18.41 4.19
C ALA A 68 14.03 17.64 4.85
N ASP A 69 13.22 18.32 5.66
CA ASP A 69 12.04 17.75 6.30
C ASP A 69 10.92 17.47 5.29
N ALA A 70 10.72 18.36 4.32
CA ALA A 70 9.78 18.15 3.22
C ALA A 70 10.17 16.92 2.37
N LEU A 71 11.45 16.79 2.00
CA LEU A 71 11.97 15.62 1.29
C LEU A 71 11.81 14.34 2.10
N GLY A 72 12.11 14.38 3.40
CA GLY A 72 11.94 13.23 4.29
C GLY A 72 10.47 12.79 4.42
N THR A 73 9.55 13.75 4.45
CA THR A 73 8.11 13.48 4.48
C THR A 73 7.62 12.90 3.16
N HIS A 74 8.09 13.43 2.03
CA HIS A 74 7.78 12.89 0.71
C HIS A 74 8.27 11.45 0.54
N ALA A 75 9.51 11.15 0.94
CA ALA A 75 10.06 9.81 0.86
C ALA A 75 9.21 8.79 1.65
N ARG A 76 8.81 9.14 2.88
CA ARG A 76 7.92 8.31 3.71
C ARG A 76 6.55 8.09 3.05
N ALA A 77 5.92 9.14 2.55
CA ALA A 77 4.62 9.03 1.88
C ALA A 77 4.67 8.08 0.67
N VAL A 78 5.77 8.08 -0.09
CA VAL A 78 5.92 7.16 -1.22
C VAL A 78 6.18 5.72 -0.76
N ASP A 79 6.95 5.51 0.32
CA ASP A 79 7.10 4.18 0.91
C ASP A 79 5.77 3.61 1.39
N ASP A 80 4.94 4.43 2.03
CA ASP A 80 3.61 4.04 2.51
C ASP A 80 2.72 3.61 1.33
N VAL A 81 2.71 4.37 0.24
CA VAL A 81 1.96 3.99 -0.98
C VAL A 81 2.49 2.69 -1.59
N LYS A 82 3.82 2.48 -1.61
CA LYS A 82 4.41 1.22 -2.08
C LYS A 82 3.98 0.05 -1.21
N ALA A 83 3.96 0.23 0.11
CA ALA A 83 3.51 -0.79 1.05
C ALA A 83 2.03 -1.14 0.83
N LEU A 84 1.17 -0.15 0.62
CA LEU A 84 -0.23 -0.36 0.27
C LEU A 84 -0.39 -1.13 -1.05
N ILE A 85 0.39 -0.79 -2.08
CA ILE A 85 0.37 -1.52 -3.36
C ILE A 85 0.75 -2.99 -3.16
N VAL A 86 1.80 -3.28 -2.37
CA VAL A 86 2.23 -4.66 -2.10
C VAL A 86 1.15 -5.43 -1.33
N GLN A 87 0.51 -4.81 -0.34
CA GLN A 87 -0.58 -5.43 0.41
C GLN A 87 -1.80 -5.70 -0.49
N ALA A 88 -2.21 -4.72 -1.28
CA ALA A 88 -3.30 -4.85 -2.25
C ALA A 88 -3.01 -5.95 -3.27
N GLN A 89 -1.77 -6.01 -3.78
CA GLN A 89 -1.32 -7.06 -4.68
C GLN A 89 -1.44 -8.44 -4.06
N ALA A 90 -0.91 -8.64 -2.84
CA ALA A 90 -0.95 -9.94 -2.19
C ALA A 90 -2.40 -10.40 -1.93
N TRP A 91 -3.24 -9.49 -1.43
CA TRP A 91 -4.64 -9.77 -1.15
C TRP A 91 -5.43 -10.08 -2.43
N ALA A 92 -5.28 -9.25 -3.47
CA ALA A 92 -6.00 -9.42 -4.71
C ALA A 92 -5.54 -10.67 -5.48
N ALA A 93 -4.23 -10.96 -5.49
CA ALA A 93 -3.71 -12.18 -6.09
C ALA A 93 -4.29 -13.43 -5.42
N GLU A 94 -4.33 -13.46 -4.09
CA GLU A 94 -4.94 -14.56 -3.33
C GLU A 94 -6.42 -14.77 -3.71
N ARG A 95 -7.22 -13.70 -3.75
CA ARG A 95 -8.65 -13.77 -4.13
C ARG A 95 -8.84 -14.18 -5.58
N LEU A 96 -7.99 -13.72 -6.49
CA LEU A 96 -8.05 -14.10 -7.91
C LEU A 96 -7.66 -15.56 -8.12
N ASP A 97 -6.66 -16.07 -7.40
CA ASP A 97 -6.28 -17.48 -7.46
C ASP A 97 -7.38 -18.38 -6.88
N GLU A 98 -8.03 -17.95 -5.80
CA GLU A 98 -9.22 -18.60 -5.25
C GLU A 98 -10.36 -18.65 -6.27
N ALA A 99 -10.73 -17.52 -6.86
CA ALA A 99 -11.77 -17.44 -7.89
C ALA A 99 -11.43 -18.31 -9.11
N ARG A 100 -10.17 -18.29 -9.56
CA ARG A 100 -9.70 -19.14 -10.67
C ARG A 100 -9.82 -20.63 -10.33
N SER A 101 -9.44 -21.02 -9.11
CA SER A 101 -9.54 -22.40 -8.64
C SER A 101 -10.99 -22.86 -8.62
N ILE A 102 -11.91 -22.07 -8.07
CA ILE A 102 -13.34 -22.38 -8.04
C ILE A 102 -13.90 -22.46 -9.47
N ALA A 103 -13.67 -21.44 -10.30
CA ALA A 103 -14.23 -21.37 -11.64
C ALA A 103 -13.76 -22.51 -12.56
N SER A 104 -12.52 -23.00 -12.37
CA SER A 104 -11.92 -24.03 -13.23
C SER A 104 -12.12 -25.46 -12.71
N ASN A 105 -12.18 -25.63 -11.39
CA ASN A 105 -12.16 -26.97 -10.77
C ASN A 105 -13.49 -27.36 -10.10
N ALA A 106 -14.46 -26.45 -9.98
CA ALA A 106 -15.78 -26.80 -9.46
C ALA A 106 -16.52 -27.71 -10.45
N VAL A 107 -16.89 -28.91 -10.00
CA VAL A 107 -17.63 -29.89 -10.82
C VAL A 107 -19.02 -30.06 -10.25
N LYS A 108 -20.04 -30.03 -11.10
CA LYS A 108 -21.41 -30.37 -10.72
C LYS A 108 -21.52 -31.89 -10.60
N VAL A 109 -21.86 -32.38 -9.41
CA VAL A 109 -21.99 -33.81 -9.10
C VAL A 109 -23.42 -34.09 -8.67
N ILE A 110 -23.97 -35.22 -9.13
CA ILE A 110 -25.23 -35.77 -8.63
C ILE A 110 -24.87 -36.80 -7.57
N GLN A 111 -25.45 -36.67 -6.38
CA GLN A 111 -25.23 -37.61 -5.29
C GLN A 111 -26.53 -37.86 -4.52
N ASP A 112 -26.62 -39.05 -3.92
CA ASP A 112 -27.69 -39.40 -3.01
C ASP A 112 -27.37 -38.82 -1.62
N VAL A 113 -28.26 -37.99 -1.10
CA VAL A 113 -28.14 -37.37 0.22
C VAL A 113 -29.36 -37.74 1.04
N ALA A 114 -29.20 -37.99 2.33
CA ALA A 114 -30.34 -38.18 3.22
C ALA A 114 -31.28 -36.96 3.15
N GLU A 115 -32.58 -37.18 3.13
CA GLU A 115 -33.58 -36.11 2.96
C GLU A 115 -33.40 -34.94 3.95
N ASN A 116 -32.98 -35.23 5.19
CA ASN A 116 -32.74 -34.24 6.24
C ASN A 116 -31.36 -33.54 6.16
N ALA A 117 -30.48 -33.98 5.27
CA ALA A 117 -29.15 -33.41 5.04
C ALA A 117 -29.09 -32.54 3.76
N VAL A 118 -30.23 -32.36 3.07
CA VAL A 118 -30.35 -31.45 1.94
C VAL A 118 -30.21 -30.01 2.42
N THR A 119 -29.24 -29.28 1.88
CA THR A 119 -29.01 -27.87 2.20
C THR A 119 -29.74 -26.96 1.21
N SER A 120 -29.89 -25.68 1.56
CA SER A 120 -30.61 -24.68 0.76
C SER A 120 -30.00 -24.37 -0.62
N PHE A 121 -28.75 -24.78 -0.86
CA PHE A 121 -28.05 -24.57 -2.13
C PHE A 121 -27.90 -25.85 -2.97
N MET A 122 -28.45 -26.98 -2.50
CA MET A 122 -28.55 -28.22 -3.28
C MET A 122 -29.80 -28.18 -4.17
N THR A 123 -29.66 -28.57 -5.43
CA THR A 123 -30.81 -28.67 -6.34
C THR A 123 -31.29 -30.12 -6.42
N VAL A 124 -32.49 -30.41 -5.93
CA VAL A 124 -33.10 -31.74 -6.01
C VAL A 124 -33.33 -32.11 -7.48
N VAL A 125 -32.70 -33.19 -7.93
CA VAL A 125 -32.77 -33.69 -9.30
C VAL A 125 -33.93 -34.69 -9.44
N ASN A 126 -34.11 -35.54 -8.44
CA ASN A 126 -35.21 -36.48 -8.37
C ASN A 126 -35.84 -36.46 -6.99
N SER A 127 -37.12 -36.09 -6.94
CA SER A 127 -37.91 -35.98 -5.71
C SER A 127 -38.48 -37.30 -5.22
N ALA A 128 -38.32 -38.38 -6.00
CA ALA A 128 -38.70 -39.72 -5.56
C ALA A 128 -37.72 -40.15 -4.45
N VAL A 129 -38.14 -40.00 -3.19
CA VAL A 129 -37.42 -40.53 -2.04
C VAL A 129 -37.39 -42.05 -2.18
N ASP A 130 -36.19 -42.63 -2.20
CA ASP A 130 -36.08 -44.08 -2.10
C ASP A 130 -36.65 -44.50 -0.74
N VAL A 131 -37.79 -45.19 -0.77
CA VAL A 131 -38.56 -45.58 0.43
C VAL A 131 -37.75 -46.52 1.34
N VAL A 132 -36.72 -47.18 0.80
CA VAL A 132 -35.84 -48.11 1.54
C VAL A 132 -34.67 -47.37 2.20
N THR A 133 -34.03 -46.42 1.50
CA THR A 133 -32.80 -45.76 1.96
C THR A 133 -33.02 -44.34 2.49
N LYS A 134 -34.20 -43.74 2.27
CA LYS A 134 -34.57 -42.36 2.64
C LYS A 134 -33.61 -41.28 2.10
N THR A 135 -33.06 -41.53 0.91
CA THR A 135 -32.19 -40.60 0.21
C THR A 135 -32.92 -39.91 -0.94
N VAL A 136 -32.42 -38.73 -1.29
CA VAL A 136 -32.89 -37.89 -2.39
C VAL A 136 -31.68 -37.59 -3.29
N GLN A 137 -31.87 -37.67 -4.60
CA GLN A 137 -30.83 -37.26 -5.54
C GLN A 137 -30.79 -35.74 -5.64
N VAL A 138 -29.63 -35.17 -5.28
CA VAL A 138 -29.37 -33.75 -5.39
C VAL A 138 -28.16 -33.50 -6.28
N SER A 139 -28.17 -32.36 -6.96
CA SER A 139 -27.01 -31.83 -7.66
C SER A 139 -26.41 -30.68 -6.86
N VAL A 140 -25.10 -30.75 -6.68
CA VAL A 140 -24.30 -29.76 -5.96
C VAL A 140 -22.96 -29.59 -6.66
N TYR A 141 -22.35 -28.41 -6.55
CA TYR A 141 -20.99 -28.21 -7.02
C TYR A 141 -20.00 -28.66 -5.96
N LYS A 142 -18.95 -29.38 -6.38
CA LYS A 142 -17.86 -29.81 -5.51
C LYS A 142 -16.53 -29.22 -5.94
N LEU A 143 -15.75 -28.77 -4.96
CA LEU A 143 -14.34 -28.39 -5.10
C LEU A 143 -13.53 -29.12 -4.04
N ALA A 144 -12.53 -29.90 -4.44
CA ALA A 144 -11.70 -30.70 -3.52
C ALA A 144 -12.54 -31.53 -2.50
N ASN A 145 -13.66 -32.09 -2.96
CA ASN A 145 -14.63 -32.86 -2.15
C ASN A 145 -15.42 -32.05 -1.10
N ILE A 146 -15.39 -30.72 -1.18
CA ILE A 146 -16.21 -29.80 -0.38
C ILE A 146 -17.38 -29.33 -1.23
N ASP A 147 -18.59 -29.39 -0.68
CA ASP A 147 -19.81 -28.88 -1.32
C ASP A 147 -19.80 -27.35 -1.31
N ILE A 148 -20.02 -26.74 -2.48
CA ILE A 148 -20.06 -25.29 -2.67
C ILE A 148 -21.37 -24.89 -3.37
N ALA A 149 -21.87 -23.70 -3.05
CA ALA A 149 -23.09 -23.17 -3.66
C ALA A 149 -22.86 -22.79 -5.12
N GLU A 150 -23.88 -22.98 -5.97
CA GLU A 150 -23.83 -22.58 -7.39
C GLU A 150 -23.58 -21.07 -7.54
N SER A 151 -24.14 -20.25 -6.66
CA SER A 151 -23.90 -18.79 -6.64
C SER A 151 -22.42 -18.43 -6.47
N VAL A 152 -21.66 -19.22 -5.70
CA VAL A 152 -20.21 -19.03 -5.51
C VAL A 152 -19.45 -19.35 -6.79
N VAL A 153 -19.85 -20.41 -7.51
CA VAL A 153 -19.24 -20.80 -8.79
C VAL A 153 -19.52 -19.75 -9.87
N THR A 154 -20.78 -19.30 -9.99
CA THR A 154 -21.16 -18.23 -10.93
C THR A 154 -20.40 -16.94 -10.63
N HIS A 155 -20.31 -16.57 -9.35
CA HIS A 155 -19.57 -15.38 -8.94
C HIS A 155 -18.08 -15.47 -9.29
N ALA A 156 -17.44 -16.61 -9.01
CA ALA A 156 -16.04 -16.83 -9.36
C ALA A 156 -15.80 -16.74 -10.89
N GLN A 157 -16.74 -17.25 -11.70
CA GLN A 157 -16.68 -17.11 -13.16
C GLN A 157 -16.81 -15.66 -13.62
N ASP A 158 -17.66 -14.85 -12.99
CA ASP A 158 -17.83 -13.43 -13.33
C ASP A 158 -16.63 -12.58 -12.92
N VAL A 159 -16.00 -12.88 -11.78
CA VAL A 159 -14.72 -12.28 -11.38
C VAL A 159 -13.64 -12.57 -12.42
N MET A 160 -13.52 -13.83 -12.88
CA MET A 160 -12.55 -14.25 -13.89
C MET A 160 -12.78 -13.60 -15.26
N ARG A 161 -14.03 -13.24 -15.60
CA ARG A 161 -14.34 -12.49 -16.83
C ARG A 161 -13.96 -11.02 -16.73
N THR A 162 -14.12 -10.44 -15.53
CA THR A 162 -13.88 -9.01 -15.29
C THR A 162 -12.39 -8.71 -15.18
N ILE A 163 -11.60 -9.62 -14.57
CA ILE A 163 -10.16 -9.46 -14.36
C ILE A 163 -9.43 -10.64 -15.03
N PRO A 164 -9.29 -10.62 -16.37
CA PRO A 164 -8.74 -11.74 -17.12
C PRO A 164 -7.24 -11.94 -16.89
N SER A 165 -6.51 -10.86 -16.62
CA SER A 165 -5.08 -10.89 -16.35
C SER A 165 -4.73 -9.96 -15.18
N PRO A 166 -3.97 -10.43 -14.18
CA PRO A 166 -3.53 -9.58 -13.08
C PRO A 166 -2.60 -8.47 -13.59
N PRO A 167 -2.60 -7.28 -12.95
CA PRO A 167 -1.65 -6.22 -13.26
C PRO A 167 -0.19 -6.66 -13.05
N SER A 168 0.74 -5.90 -13.62
CA SER A 168 2.16 -6.14 -13.36
C SER A 168 2.51 -5.93 -11.88
N THR A 169 3.48 -6.70 -11.38
CA THR A 169 3.93 -6.62 -9.98
C THR A 169 4.36 -5.20 -9.61
N GLY A 170 3.85 -4.70 -8.48
CA GLY A 170 4.13 -3.35 -8.00
C GLY A 170 3.42 -2.23 -8.77
N SER A 171 2.48 -2.55 -9.67
CA SER A 171 1.63 -1.54 -10.32
C SER A 171 0.63 -0.95 -9.34
N LYS A 172 0.32 0.35 -9.50
CA LYS A 172 -0.73 1.03 -8.74
C LYS A 172 -2.10 0.39 -9.00
N ASP A 173 -2.31 -0.20 -10.16
CA ASP A 173 -3.57 -0.82 -10.58
C ASP A 173 -4.03 -1.93 -9.63
N TRP A 174 -3.13 -2.50 -8.81
CA TRP A 174 -3.50 -3.43 -7.75
C TRP A 174 -4.43 -2.82 -6.70
N LEU A 175 -4.35 -1.51 -6.44
CA LEU A 175 -5.27 -0.80 -5.57
C LEU A 175 -6.68 -0.73 -6.18
N ASP A 176 -6.76 -0.54 -7.51
CA ASP A 176 -8.03 -0.49 -8.23
C ASP A 176 -8.67 -1.87 -8.28
N VAL A 177 -7.87 -2.92 -8.52
CA VAL A 177 -8.31 -4.32 -8.46
C VAL A 177 -8.82 -4.66 -7.06
N GLU A 178 -8.11 -4.28 -6.01
CA GLU A 178 -8.55 -4.49 -4.63
C GLU A 178 -9.91 -3.82 -4.37
N TYR A 179 -10.07 -2.57 -4.81
CA TYR A 179 -11.33 -1.85 -4.70
C TYR A 179 -12.48 -2.53 -5.45
N LEU A 180 -12.23 -2.98 -6.69
CA LEU A 180 -13.22 -3.69 -7.50
C LEU A 180 -13.64 -5.02 -6.85
N LEU A 181 -12.67 -5.80 -6.36
CA LEU A 181 -12.97 -7.04 -5.66
C LEU A 181 -13.73 -6.78 -4.36
N LYS A 182 -13.34 -5.78 -3.56
CA LYS A 182 -14.07 -5.43 -2.32
C LYS A 182 -15.49 -4.94 -2.56
N THR A 183 -15.75 -4.28 -3.69
CA THR A 183 -17.09 -3.85 -4.08
C THR A 183 -17.92 -5.00 -4.64
N ALA A 184 -17.30 -5.91 -5.39
CA ALA A 184 -17.95 -7.13 -5.89
C ALA A 184 -18.21 -8.18 -4.79
N LEU A 185 -17.38 -8.23 -3.75
CA LEU A 185 -17.48 -9.16 -2.61
C LEU A 185 -18.36 -8.65 -1.46
N ARG A 186 -19.10 -7.54 -1.62
CA ARG A 186 -20.08 -7.14 -0.60
C ARG A 186 -21.33 -8.04 -0.69
N PRO A 187 -21.78 -8.62 0.44
CA PRO A 187 -22.98 -9.45 0.49
C PRO A 187 -24.26 -8.63 0.23
#